data_AF-A0A954SH79-F1
#
_entry.id   AF-A0A954SH79-F1
#
_cell.length_a   1.000
_cell.length_b   1.000
_cell.length_c   1.000
_cell.angle_alpha   90.00
_cell.angle_beta   90.00
_cell.angle_gamma   90.00
#
_symmetry.space_group_name_H-M   'P 1'
#
loop_
_entity.id
_entity.type
_entity.pdbx_description
1 polymer ?
#
loop_
_entity_poly.entity_id
_entity_poly.type
_entity_poly.pdbx_seq_one_letter_code
_entity_poly.pdbx_strand_id
1 'polypeptide(L)' 'MTDIQKVYGERLRAIRLQKGVSQEALADAAELHRTYVSSVERGERNISLVNIGRLADALG' A
#
# COMPACT_ATOMS: atom_id res chain seq x y z
N MET A 1 -5.35 1.62 21.95
CA MET A 1 -6.13 1.81 20.71
C MET A 1 -5.26 1.36 19.57
N THR A 2 -5.73 0.46 18.70
CA THR A 2 -4.91 -0.11 17.64
C THR A 2 -4.64 0.95 16.56
N ASP A 3 -3.37 1.09 16.16
CA ASP A 3 -2.96 1.98 15.07
C ASP A 3 -3.42 1.36 13.74
N ILE A 4 -4.56 1.84 13.25
CA ILE A 4 -5.22 1.30 12.05
C ILE A 4 -4.34 1.46 10.80
N GLN A 5 -3.52 2.52 10.74
CA GLN A 5 -2.60 2.77 9.64
C GLN A 5 -1.51 1.70 9.59
N LYS A 6 -0.96 1.31 10.75
CA LYS A 6 0.02 0.21 10.82
C LYS A 6 -0.59 -1.13 10.41
N VAL A 7 -1.78 -1.46 10.93
CA VAL A 7 -2.47 -2.72 10.58
C VAL A 7 -2.73 -2.81 9.08
N TYR A 8 -3.21 -1.71 8.48
CA TYR A 8 -3.43 -1.65 7.03
C TYR A 8 -2.11 -1.78 6.25
N GLY A 9 -1.08 -1.01 6.63
CA GLY A 9 0.22 -1.00 5.97
C GLY A 9 0.91 -2.37 5.99
N GLU A 10 0.87 -3.06 7.12
CA GLU A 10 1.38 -4.43 7.27
C GLU A 10 0.63 -5.42 6.37
N ARG A 11 -0.70 -5.32 6.31
CA ARG A 11 -1.52 -6.19 5.45
C ARG A 11 -1.25 -5.95 3.96
N LEU A 12 -1.16 -4.68 3.55
CA LEU A 12 -0.80 -4.29 2.19
C LEU A 12 0.57 -4.87 1.80
N ARG A 13 1.57 -4.69 2.66
CA ARG A 13 2.93 -5.23 2.46
C ARG A 13 2.93 -6.74 2.33
N ALA A 14 2.20 -7.44 3.21
CA ALA A 14 2.11 -8.90 3.19
C ALA A 14 1.54 -9.41 1.86
N ILE A 15 0.43 -8.83 1.39
CA ILE A 15 -0.18 -9.20 0.10
C ILE A 15 0.77 -8.89 -1.06
N ARG A 16 1.39 -7.71 -1.08
CA ARG A 16 2.35 -7.33 -2.12
C ARG A 16 3.50 -8.34 -2.22
N LEU A 17 4.08 -8.74 -1.07
CA LEU A 17 5.16 -9.71 -1.01
C LEU A 17 4.71 -11.12 -1.43
N GLN A 18 3.50 -11.55 -1.05
CA GLN A 18 2.93 -12.82 -1.50
C GLN A 18 2.78 -12.89 -3.02
N LYS A 19 2.51 -11.75 -3.66
CA LYS A 19 2.44 -11.63 -5.13
C LYS A 19 3.81 -11.39 -5.80
N GLY A 20 4.90 -11.28 -5.04
CA GLY A 20 6.24 -11.01 -5.58
C GLY A 20 6.40 -9.61 -6.19
N VAL A 21 5.52 -8.67 -5.87
CA VAL A 21 5.49 -7.33 -6.45
C VAL A 21 6.44 -6.39 -5.67
N SER A 22 7.22 -5.57 -6.36
CA SER A 22 8.07 -4.56 -5.71
C SER A 22 7.25 -3.31 -5.31
N GLN A 23 7.75 -2.49 -4.39
CA GLN A 23 7.08 -1.22 -4.08
C GLN A 23 6.98 -0.30 -5.30
N GLU A 24 8.01 -0.29 -6.16
CA GLU A 24 8.01 0.51 -7.40
C GLU A 24 6.91 0.01 -8.34
N ALA A 25 6.85 -1.30 -8.60
CA ALA A 25 5.86 -1.89 -9.48
C ALA A 25 4.40 -1.68 -9.00
N LEU A 26 4.16 -1.80 -7.68
CA LEU A 26 2.84 -1.49 -7.12
C LEU A 26 2.50 0.00 -7.26
N ALA A 27 3.48 0.88 -7.05
CA ALA A 27 3.27 2.31 -7.17
C ALA A 27 2.95 2.71 -8.62
N ASP A 28 3.70 2.18 -9.58
CA ASP A 28 3.47 2.41 -11.00
C ASP A 28 2.09 1.92 -11.43
N ALA A 29 1.71 0.70 -11.05
CA ALA A 29 0.40 0.13 -11.37
C ALA A 29 -0.77 0.87 -10.70
N ALA A 30 -0.56 1.48 -9.53
CA ALA A 30 -1.57 2.26 -8.81
C ALA A 30 -1.56 3.76 -9.17
N GLU A 31 -0.69 4.20 -10.10
CA GLU A 31 -0.45 5.60 -10.43
C GLU A 31 -0.11 6.45 -9.18
N LEU A 32 0.80 5.95 -8.35
CA LEU A 32 1.27 6.58 -7.12
C LEU A 32 2.80 6.68 -7.13
N HIS A 33 3.36 7.57 -6.31
CA HIS A 33 4.81 7.57 -6.08
C HIS A 33 5.24 6.39 -5.20
N ARG A 34 6.36 5.72 -5.51
CA ARG A 34 6.92 4.66 -4.66
C ARG A 34 7.08 5.08 -3.19
N THR A 35 7.54 6.30 -2.93
CA THR A 35 7.70 6.81 -1.55
C THR A 35 6.37 6.92 -0.81
N TYR A 36 5.27 7.19 -1.52
CA TYR A 36 3.92 7.15 -0.97
C TYR A 36 3.55 5.74 -0.54
N VAL A 37 3.69 4.75 -1.44
CA VAL A 37 3.44 3.32 -1.13
C VAL A 37 4.29 2.86 0.06
N SER A 38 5.57 3.23 0.07
CA SER A 38 6.49 2.94 1.17
C SER A 38 6.01 3.51 2.52
N SER A 39 5.55 4.77 2.53
CA SER A 39 5.01 5.41 3.75
C SER A 39 3.68 4.81 4.21
N VAL A 40 2.84 4.33 3.27
CA VAL A 40 1.60 3.61 3.58
C VAL A 40 1.92 2.26 4.24
N GLU A 41 2.86 1.49 3.69
CA GLU A 41 3.28 0.20 4.28
C GLU A 41 3.88 0.32 5.68
N ARG A 42 4.44 1.49 6.02
CA ARG A 42 4.95 1.79 7.38
C ARG A 42 3.89 2.36 8.32
N GLY A 43 2.67 2.59 7.86
CA GLY A 43 1.60 3.22 8.64
C GLY A 43 1.80 4.72 8.89
N GLU A 44 2.66 5.39 8.13
CA GLU A 44 2.98 6.82 8.30
C GLU A 44 1.95 7.74 7.63
N ARG A 45 0.98 7.18 6.92
CA ARG A 45 -0.04 7.94 6.17
C ARG A 45 -1.44 7.57 6.61
N ASN A 46 -2.27 8.60 6.77
CA ASN A 46 -3.71 8.47 6.70
C ASN A 46 -4.12 8.40 5.21
N ILE A 47 -4.16 7.19 4.66
CA ILE A 47 -4.48 6.93 3.25
C ILE A 47 -5.97 7.18 2.97
N SER A 48 -6.30 7.77 1.82
CA SER A 48 -7.68 7.97 1.40
C SER A 48 -8.28 6.68 0.82
N LEU A 49 -9.60 6.53 0.90
CA LEU A 49 -10.31 5.40 0.30
C LEU A 49 -10.03 5.23 -1.21
N VAL A 50 -9.87 6.35 -1.94
CA VAL A 50 -9.52 6.34 -3.37
C VAL A 50 -8.17 5.64 -3.60
N ASN A 51 -7.16 5.95 -2.79
CA ASN A 51 -5.84 5.34 -2.93
C ASN A 51 -5.82 3.89 -2.42
N ILE A 52 -6.65 3.55 -1.43
CA ILE A 52 -6.87 2.14 -1.04
C ILE A 52 -7.42 1.36 -2.25
N GLY A 53 -8.41 1.90 -2.95
CA GLY A 53 -9.00 1.28 -4.15
C GLY A 53 -7.95 1.08 -5.25
N ARG A 54 -7.19 2.13 -5.59
CA ARG A 54 -6.10 2.04 -6.59
C ARG A 54 -5.07 0.96 -6.26
N LEU A 55 -4.65 0.86 -5.00
CA LEU A 55 -3.72 -0.17 -4.55
C LEU A 55 -4.32 -1.58 -4.59
N ALA A 56 -5.61 -1.71 -4.31
CA ALA A 56 -6.32 -2.99 -4.40
C ALA A 56 -6.43 -3.45 -5.87
N ASP A 57 -6.88 -2.56 -6.76
CA ASP A 57 -6.98 -2.83 -8.20
C ASP A 57 -5.61 -3.19 -8.80
N ALA A 58 -4.55 -2.48 -8.41
CA ALA A 58 -3.17 -2.75 -8.84
C ALA A 58 -2.62 -4.09 -8.34
N LEU A 59 -3.12 -4.60 -7.20
CA LEU A 59 -2.71 -5.89 -6.67
C LEU A 59 -3.49 -7.05 -7.31
N GLY A 60 -4.70 -6.84 -7.83
CA GLY A 60 -5.55 -7.86 -8.44
C GLY A 60 -6.33 -8.69 -7.42
#